data_AF-A0A522IDC7-F1
#
_entry.id   AF-A0A522IDC7-F1
#
_cell.length_a   1.000
_cell.length_b   1.000
_cell.length_c   1.000
_cell.angle_alpha   90.00
_cell.angle_beta   90.00
_cell.angle_gamma   90.00
#
_symmetry.space_group_name_H-M   'P 1'
#
loop_
_entity.id
_entity.type
_entity.pdbx_description
1 polymer ?
#
loop_
_entity_poly.entity_id
_entity_poly.type
_entity_poly.pdbx_seq_one_letter_code
_entity_poly.pdbx_strand_id
1 'polypeptide(L)'
;MSSNVTITDELIAEIADRMADEGQKISPLAIWSEVHTGSVVAVSAALRKWREARTPRVPQVVERPALPEAVADTMRGALDRLWTSAQDEAERAVARRLAAMRQRVDDASSERDDALAELQSTVQELDALQGQLDQLTRAYEAKVDSAAGSEEDIALAAQRIDAAELRAQELAERVSVLEAELERATSELAAEREARASLEAGIADEDAAASAQAEPVAVDEDRESERAALEAAHSEAVVRLEGELEAIRAALRAEQEAHAAQREEAAGTQAERDAAALDLQNVQAQLASLTDERHVAASEIERLSASLTEAQARAESAEQQADAAQQQIEAAQQQAEAAQQHAEAVQQQIEAAQQQAEAAQQQAAELAERAAASEQAHGADPASSAGVDPQALEALKAQLASEAEMHAAAIAEARENMKKWSDYANGLKQQLTQANEKMIVVLARGAGEASLSRRLAAELGQVNPEHQLLRKDLQQQLVIEAISAQLEQQGYRYDAKTGMVSKVNAENVTA
;
A
#
# COMPACT_ATOMS: atom_id res chain seq x y z
N MET A 1 50.20 -37.11 22.67
CA MET A 1 49.75 -38.23 23.52
C MET A 1 49.33 -37.64 24.86
N SER A 2 48.11 -37.11 24.93
CA SER A 2 47.51 -36.61 26.18
C SER A 2 46.29 -37.47 26.44
N SER A 3 46.40 -38.38 27.41
CA SER A 3 45.30 -39.25 27.83
C SER A 3 44.28 -38.41 28.59
N ASN A 4 43.14 -38.09 27.98
CA ASN A 4 42.00 -37.52 28.68
C ASN A 4 41.38 -38.60 29.57
N VAL A 5 41.84 -38.68 30.82
CA VAL A 5 41.18 -39.50 31.85
C VAL A 5 39.84 -38.83 32.17
N THR A 6 38.74 -39.49 31.78
CA THR A 6 37.38 -39.04 32.09
C THR A 6 37.10 -39.37 33.55
N ILE A 7 36.70 -38.39 34.35
CA ILE A 7 36.38 -38.57 35.75
C ILE A 7 35.05 -39.32 35.85
N THR A 8 35.09 -40.50 36.46
CA THR A 8 33.90 -41.28 36.75
C THR A 8 33.38 -40.93 38.15
N ASP A 9 32.05 -40.93 38.30
CA ASP A 9 31.37 -40.73 39.60
C ASP A 9 31.86 -41.73 40.66
N GLU A 10 32.31 -42.92 40.24
CA GLU A 10 32.90 -43.98 41.06
C GLU A 10 34.24 -43.57 41.68
N LEU A 11 35.13 -42.92 40.91
CA LEU A 11 36.43 -42.48 41.42
C LEU A 11 36.26 -41.38 42.49
N ILE A 12 35.29 -40.49 42.30
CA ILE A 12 34.95 -39.45 43.28
C ILE A 12 34.36 -40.08 44.55
N ALA A 13 33.53 -41.11 44.42
CA ALA A 13 32.98 -41.85 45.54
C ALA A 13 34.07 -42.58 46.35
N GLU A 14 35.03 -43.23 45.68
CA GLU A 14 36.13 -43.95 46.33
C GLU A 14 37.08 -43.00 47.09
N ILE A 15 37.36 -41.81 46.53
CA ILE A 15 38.14 -40.76 47.22
C ILE A 15 37.35 -40.20 48.40
N ALA A 16 36.04 -40.00 48.26
CA ALA A 16 35.18 -39.57 49.35
C ALA A 16 35.11 -40.60 50.48
N ASP A 17 35.06 -41.89 50.16
CA ASP A 17 35.08 -43.00 51.12
C ASP A 17 36.41 -43.03 51.88
N ARG A 18 37.54 -42.96 51.17
CA ARG A 18 38.88 -42.90 51.78
C ARG A 18 39.04 -41.68 52.70
N MET A 19 38.62 -40.49 52.25
CA MET A 19 38.65 -39.29 53.08
C MET A 19 37.73 -39.39 54.30
N ALA A 20 36.59 -40.07 54.18
CA ALA A 20 35.68 -40.34 55.29
C ALA A 20 36.33 -41.25 56.34
N ASP A 21 36.98 -42.33 55.89
CA ASP A 21 37.62 -43.33 56.74
C ASP A 21 38.87 -42.76 57.45
N GLU A 22 39.56 -41.82 56.81
CA GLU A 22 40.67 -41.05 57.40
C GLU A 22 40.21 -39.92 58.34
N GLY A 23 38.89 -39.71 58.51
CA GLY A 23 38.32 -38.67 59.37
C GLY A 23 38.53 -37.24 58.85
N GLN A 24 38.86 -37.08 57.56
CA GLN A 24 39.05 -35.78 56.92
C GLN A 24 37.72 -35.14 56.50
N LYS A 25 37.69 -33.80 56.42
CA LYS A 25 36.49 -33.07 55.98
C LYS A 25 36.29 -33.21 54.47
N ILE A 26 35.24 -33.91 54.08
CA ILE A 26 34.86 -34.14 52.68
C ILE A 26 34.22 -32.87 52.12
N SER A 27 34.97 -32.15 51.28
CA SER A 27 34.53 -30.94 50.57
C SER A 27 34.78 -31.11 49.07
N PRO A 28 33.92 -30.57 48.17
CA PRO A 28 34.16 -30.60 46.73
C PRO A 28 35.55 -30.08 46.33
N LEU A 29 36.08 -29.12 47.09
CA LEU A 29 37.41 -28.57 46.85
C LEU A 29 38.54 -29.51 47.30
N ALA A 30 38.31 -30.28 48.37
CA ALA A 30 39.28 -31.23 48.91
C ALA A 30 39.40 -32.48 48.01
N ILE A 31 38.29 -32.93 47.43
CA ILE A 31 38.30 -34.01 46.45
C ILE A 31 38.87 -33.53 45.11
N TRP A 32 38.57 -32.30 44.69
CA TRP A 32 39.15 -31.74 43.47
C TRP A 32 40.69 -31.58 43.59
N SER A 33 41.21 -31.25 44.78
CA SER A 33 42.66 -31.21 45.04
C SER A 33 43.33 -32.59 45.13
N GLU A 34 42.59 -33.70 45.10
CA GLU A 34 43.19 -35.03 44.93
C GLU A 34 43.15 -35.43 43.45
N VAL A 35 42.03 -35.18 42.77
CA VAL A 35 41.78 -35.62 41.38
C VAL A 35 42.49 -34.72 40.35
N HIS A 36 42.73 -33.44 40.65
CA HIS A 36 43.40 -32.42 39.82
C HIS A 36 42.96 -32.34 38.35
N THR A 37 41.78 -32.86 38.04
CA THR A 37 41.24 -32.95 36.70
C THR A 37 39.74 -32.66 36.78
N GLY A 38 39.15 -32.21 35.67
CA GLY A 38 37.71 -31.92 35.55
C GLY A 38 37.20 -30.69 36.30
N SER A 39 35.91 -30.40 36.14
CA SER A 39 35.25 -29.24 36.74
C SER A 39 34.84 -29.52 38.19
N VAL A 40 35.11 -28.58 39.09
CA VAL A 40 34.64 -28.60 40.50
C VAL A 40 33.11 -28.80 40.58
N VAL A 41 32.38 -28.35 39.57
CA VAL A 41 30.92 -28.55 39.46
C VAL A 41 30.57 -30.03 39.28
N ALA A 42 31.30 -30.77 38.43
CA ALA A 42 31.10 -32.21 38.26
C ALA A 42 31.43 -32.97 39.56
N VAL A 43 32.53 -32.59 40.24
CA VAL A 43 32.90 -33.16 41.54
C VAL A 43 31.81 -32.91 42.58
N SER A 44 31.26 -31.68 42.64
CA SER A 44 30.17 -31.37 43.56
C SER A 44 28.88 -32.14 43.28
N ALA A 45 28.58 -32.42 42.02
CA ALA A 45 27.41 -33.21 41.61
C ALA A 45 27.57 -34.68 42.02
N ALA A 46 28.72 -35.29 41.74
CA ALA A 46 29.02 -36.67 42.14
C ALA A 46 29.08 -36.84 43.67
N LEU A 47 29.67 -35.89 44.38
CA LEU A 47 29.75 -35.86 45.85
C LEU A 47 28.37 -35.63 46.50
N ARG A 48 27.44 -34.99 45.79
CA ARG A 48 26.02 -34.92 46.20
C ARG A 48 25.34 -36.28 46.08
N LYS A 49 25.50 -36.97 44.94
CA LYS A 49 24.98 -38.34 44.75
C LYS A 49 25.54 -39.32 45.79
N TRP A 50 26.84 -39.23 46.09
CA TRP A 50 27.49 -40.03 47.12
C TRP A 50 26.92 -39.76 48.52
N ARG A 51 26.69 -38.48 48.89
CA ARG A 51 26.04 -38.12 50.16
C ARG A 51 24.59 -38.60 50.24
N GLU A 52 23.85 -38.52 49.14
CA GLU A 52 22.47 -39.01 49.05
C GLU A 52 22.39 -40.53 49.23
N ALA A 53 23.37 -41.28 48.68
CA ALA A 53 23.47 -42.73 48.87
C ALA A 53 23.84 -43.15 50.32
N ARG A 54 24.64 -42.34 51.02
CA ARG A 54 25.09 -42.60 52.40
C ARG A 54 24.20 -42.01 53.50
N THR A 55 23.21 -41.18 53.16
CA THR A 55 22.26 -40.67 54.15
C THR A 55 21.14 -41.69 54.30
N PRO A 56 21.09 -42.51 55.37
CA PRO A 56 19.92 -43.34 55.63
C PRO A 56 18.72 -42.41 55.79
N ARG A 57 17.79 -42.44 54.82
CA ARG A 57 16.46 -41.88 54.99
C ARG A 57 15.79 -42.68 56.09
N VAL A 58 15.88 -42.20 57.32
CA VAL A 58 14.99 -42.65 58.40
C VAL A 58 13.56 -42.40 57.87
N PRO A 59 12.75 -43.45 57.67
CA PRO A 59 11.36 -43.25 57.28
C PRO A 59 10.67 -42.59 58.45
N GLN A 60 10.53 -41.26 58.40
CA GLN A 60 9.55 -40.59 59.24
C GLN A 60 8.18 -41.01 58.71
N VAL A 61 7.68 -42.12 59.25
CA VAL A 61 6.26 -42.43 59.28
C VAL A 61 5.63 -41.36 60.17
N VAL A 62 5.46 -40.17 59.61
CA VAL A 62 4.47 -39.24 60.14
C VAL A 62 3.16 -39.83 59.69
N GLU A 63 2.53 -40.63 60.55
CA GLU A 63 1.09 -40.86 60.47
C GLU A 63 0.43 -39.49 60.56
N ARG A 64 0.21 -38.85 59.40
CA ARG A 64 -0.68 -37.71 59.32
C ARG A 64 -2.06 -38.27 59.70
N PRO A 65 -2.70 -37.76 60.76
CA PRO A 65 -4.08 -38.14 61.04
C PRO A 65 -4.89 -37.86 59.78
N ALA A 66 -5.62 -38.87 59.31
CA ALA A 66 -6.48 -38.74 58.14
C ALA A 66 -7.42 -37.55 58.38
N LEU A 67 -7.45 -36.63 57.41
CA LEU A 67 -8.42 -35.54 57.42
C LEU A 67 -9.82 -36.17 57.53
N PRO A 68 -10.70 -35.66 58.41
CA PRO A 68 -12.08 -36.14 58.48
C PRO A 68 -12.70 -36.14 57.07
N GLU A 69 -13.37 -37.23 56.70
CA GLU A 69 -13.88 -37.49 55.35
C GLU A 69 -14.72 -36.32 54.80
N ALA A 70 -15.52 -35.69 55.68
CA ALA A 70 -16.28 -34.48 55.38
C ALA A 70 -15.41 -33.28 54.91
N VAL A 71 -14.19 -33.13 55.41
CA VAL A 71 -13.24 -32.09 54.98
C VAL A 71 -12.61 -32.43 53.65
N ALA A 72 -12.34 -33.72 53.39
CA ALA A 72 -11.81 -34.19 52.11
C ALA A 72 -12.83 -34.01 50.97
N ASP A 73 -14.10 -34.35 51.21
CA ASP A 73 -15.18 -34.20 50.23
C ASP A 73 -15.49 -32.74 49.92
N THR A 74 -15.47 -31.88 50.94
CA THR A 74 -15.64 -30.43 50.74
C THR A 74 -14.48 -29.82 49.97
N MET A 75 -13.23 -30.25 50.23
CA MET A 75 -12.07 -29.83 49.44
C MET A 75 -12.14 -30.34 48.00
N ARG A 76 -12.55 -31.59 47.75
CA ARG A 76 -12.71 -32.14 46.39
C ARG A 76 -13.79 -31.38 45.61
N GLY A 77 -14.95 -31.16 46.21
CA GLY A 77 -16.01 -30.36 45.58
C GLY A 77 -15.67 -28.87 45.41
N ALA A 78 -14.73 -28.32 46.20
CA ALA A 78 -14.19 -26.98 45.98
C ALA A 78 -13.20 -26.95 44.81
N LEU A 79 -12.34 -27.98 44.69
CA LEU A 79 -11.43 -28.14 43.56
C LEU A 79 -12.18 -28.33 42.24
N ASP A 80 -13.22 -29.17 42.21
CA ASP A 80 -14.03 -29.39 40.99
C ASP A 80 -14.70 -28.10 40.52
N ARG A 81 -15.25 -27.30 41.45
CA ARG A 81 -15.84 -26.00 41.14
C ARG A 81 -14.82 -24.99 40.65
N LEU A 82 -13.63 -24.97 41.25
CA LEU A 82 -12.55 -24.09 40.84
C LEU A 82 -11.99 -24.49 39.47
N TRP A 83 -11.88 -25.78 39.19
CA TRP A 83 -11.48 -26.34 37.90
C TRP A 83 -12.50 -25.98 36.80
N THR A 84 -13.78 -26.25 37.04
CA THR A 84 -14.87 -25.94 36.08
C THR A 84 -14.92 -24.43 35.79
N SER A 85 -14.83 -23.59 36.83
CA SER A 85 -14.79 -22.13 36.67
C SER A 85 -13.57 -21.65 35.88
N ALA A 86 -12.39 -22.25 36.11
CA ALA A 86 -11.18 -21.94 35.37
C ALA A 86 -11.29 -22.36 33.89
N GLN A 87 -11.89 -23.51 33.62
CA GLN A 87 -12.17 -23.99 32.26
C GLN A 87 -13.15 -23.05 31.54
N ASP A 88 -14.29 -22.71 32.17
CA ASP A 88 -15.28 -21.81 31.60
C ASP A 88 -14.68 -20.42 31.30
N GLU A 89 -13.81 -19.91 32.16
CA GLU A 89 -13.14 -18.63 31.92
C GLU A 89 -12.11 -18.72 30.78
N ALA A 90 -11.39 -19.84 30.67
CA ALA A 90 -10.46 -20.08 29.57
C ALA A 90 -11.20 -20.16 28.23
N GLU A 91 -12.31 -20.90 28.16
CA GLU A 91 -13.17 -20.99 26.97
C GLU A 91 -13.74 -19.62 26.59
N ARG A 92 -14.24 -18.86 27.58
CA ARG A 92 -14.71 -17.48 27.35
C ARG A 92 -13.60 -16.56 26.87
N ALA A 93 -12.38 -16.68 27.38
CA ALA A 93 -11.24 -15.89 26.94
C ALA A 93 -10.84 -16.23 25.48
N VAL A 94 -10.84 -17.51 25.11
CA VAL A 94 -10.59 -17.97 23.74
C VAL A 94 -11.67 -17.45 22.79
N ALA A 95 -12.95 -17.61 23.15
CA ALA A 95 -14.08 -17.12 22.35
C ALA A 95 -14.00 -15.60 22.12
N ARG A 96 -13.67 -14.82 23.16
CA ARG A 96 -13.45 -13.36 23.03
C ARG A 96 -12.30 -13.03 22.08
N ARG A 97 -11.19 -13.78 22.13
CA ARG A 97 -10.04 -13.56 21.26
C ARG A 97 -10.35 -13.91 19.81
N LEU A 98 -11.04 -15.02 19.55
CA LEU A 98 -11.50 -15.41 18.22
C LEU A 98 -12.47 -14.38 17.64
N ALA A 99 -13.44 -13.91 18.43
CA ALA A 99 -14.36 -12.86 17.99
C ALA A 99 -13.63 -11.56 17.63
N ALA A 100 -12.66 -11.13 18.46
CA ALA A 100 -11.85 -9.95 18.17
C ALA A 100 -10.96 -10.10 16.92
N MET A 101 -10.46 -11.30 16.64
CA MET A 101 -9.68 -11.56 15.42
C MET A 101 -10.57 -11.58 14.17
N ARG A 102 -11.74 -12.21 14.22
CA ARG A 102 -12.71 -12.19 13.12
C ARG A 102 -13.13 -10.77 12.77
N GLN A 103 -13.43 -9.96 13.80
CA GLN A 103 -13.75 -8.55 13.59
C GLN A 103 -12.62 -7.80 12.87
N ARG A 104 -11.34 -8.05 13.22
CA ARG A 104 -10.21 -7.42 12.52
C ARG A 104 -10.08 -7.85 11.07
N VAL A 105 -10.40 -9.10 10.75
CA VAL A 105 -10.41 -9.60 9.37
C VAL A 105 -11.55 -8.95 8.58
N ASP A 106 -12.73 -8.83 9.18
CA ASP A 106 -13.89 -8.17 8.57
C ASP A 106 -13.59 -6.68 8.34
N ASP A 107 -13.05 -5.98 9.34
CA ASP A 107 -12.65 -4.57 9.25
C ASP A 107 -11.60 -4.38 8.14
N ALA A 108 -10.53 -5.19 8.10
CA ALA A 108 -9.50 -5.11 7.06
C ALA A 108 -10.04 -5.43 5.65
N SER A 109 -11.00 -6.34 5.55
CA SER A 109 -11.66 -6.66 4.28
C SER A 109 -12.54 -5.51 3.79
N SER A 110 -13.27 -4.84 4.71
CA SER A 110 -14.04 -3.65 4.37
C SER A 110 -13.14 -2.50 3.92
N GLU A 111 -12.02 -2.23 4.60
CA GLU A 111 -11.03 -1.22 4.16
C GLU A 111 -10.50 -1.50 2.74
N ARG A 112 -10.23 -2.77 2.41
CA ARG A 112 -9.82 -3.18 1.06
C ARG A 112 -10.90 -2.91 0.03
N ASP A 113 -12.15 -3.29 0.33
CA ASP A 113 -13.26 -3.17 -0.61
C ASP A 113 -13.64 -1.70 -0.86
N ASP A 114 -13.58 -0.86 0.17
CA ASP A 114 -13.76 0.60 0.06
C ASP A 114 -12.65 1.22 -0.80
N ALA A 115 -11.38 0.86 -0.57
CA ALA A 115 -10.25 1.33 -1.39
C ALA A 115 -10.37 0.90 -2.87
N LEU A 116 -10.91 -0.30 -3.11
CA LEU A 116 -11.16 -0.79 -4.47
C LEU A 116 -12.30 -0.02 -5.15
N ALA A 117 -13.36 0.33 -4.42
CA ALA A 117 -14.46 1.15 -4.94
C ALA A 117 -13.99 2.56 -5.30
N GLU A 118 -13.17 3.20 -4.45
CA GLU A 118 -12.56 4.51 -4.75
C GLU A 118 -11.67 4.45 -6.00
N LEU A 119 -10.84 3.41 -6.14
CA LEU A 119 -10.00 3.20 -7.32
C LEU A 119 -10.87 3.02 -8.59
N GLN A 120 -11.95 2.26 -8.52
CA GLN A 120 -12.86 2.09 -9.66
C GLN A 120 -13.54 3.40 -10.06
N SER A 121 -13.92 4.25 -9.09
CA SER A 121 -14.50 5.57 -9.36
C SER A 121 -13.51 6.47 -10.10
N THR A 122 -12.26 6.57 -9.61
CA THR A 122 -11.23 7.43 -10.22
C THR A 122 -10.81 6.96 -11.62
N VAL A 123 -10.81 5.65 -11.88
CA VAL A 123 -10.61 5.11 -13.24
C VAL A 123 -11.75 5.53 -14.17
N GLN A 124 -13.01 5.47 -13.73
CA GLN A 124 -14.15 5.93 -14.54
C GLN A 124 -14.09 7.44 -14.84
N GLU A 125 -13.66 8.24 -13.86
CA GLU A 125 -13.42 9.67 -14.06
C GLU A 125 -12.30 9.94 -15.07
N LEU A 126 -11.20 9.19 -15.02
CA LEU A 126 -10.12 9.29 -16.01
C LEU A 126 -10.60 8.92 -17.42
N ASP A 127 -11.40 7.87 -17.57
CA ASP A 127 -12.00 7.49 -18.87
C ASP A 127 -12.90 8.60 -19.41
N ALA A 128 -13.68 9.25 -18.54
CA ALA A 128 -14.54 10.38 -18.92
C ALA A 128 -13.71 11.60 -19.36
N LEU A 129 -12.65 11.95 -18.63
CA LEU A 129 -11.71 13.02 -19.00
C LEU A 129 -11.01 12.73 -20.34
N GLN A 130 -10.61 11.47 -20.58
CA GLN A 130 -10.05 11.06 -21.86
C GLN A 130 -11.06 11.24 -23.01
N GLY A 131 -12.33 10.86 -22.80
CA GLY A 131 -13.39 11.10 -23.78
C GLY A 131 -13.62 12.58 -24.07
N GLN A 132 -13.50 13.46 -23.06
CA GLN A 132 -13.59 14.91 -23.25
C GLN A 132 -12.38 15.48 -24.00
N LEU A 133 -11.17 15.01 -23.71
CA LEU A 133 -9.95 15.38 -24.44
C LEU A 133 -10.08 15.04 -25.93
N ASP A 134 -10.51 13.81 -26.25
CA ASP A 134 -10.71 13.39 -27.65
C ASP A 134 -11.72 14.28 -28.38
N GLN A 135 -12.79 14.70 -27.69
CA GLN A 135 -13.80 15.62 -28.24
C GLN A 135 -13.22 17.01 -28.51
N LEU A 136 -12.50 17.58 -27.55
CA LEU A 136 -11.86 18.89 -27.73
C LEU A 136 -10.74 18.86 -28.78
N THR A 137 -9.99 17.76 -28.89
CA THR A 137 -8.97 17.59 -29.94
C THR A 137 -9.62 17.61 -31.33
N ARG A 138 -10.73 16.89 -31.52
CA ARG A 138 -11.49 16.95 -32.79
C ARG A 138 -12.07 18.33 -33.06
N ALA A 139 -12.58 19.01 -32.04
CA ALA A 139 -13.08 20.37 -32.17
C ALA A 139 -11.96 21.36 -32.56
N TYR A 140 -10.76 21.18 -31.98
CA TYR A 140 -9.57 21.94 -32.32
C TYR A 140 -9.16 21.73 -33.78
N GLU A 141 -9.05 20.47 -34.23
CA GLU A 141 -8.72 20.14 -35.63
C GLU A 141 -9.71 20.78 -36.61
N ALA A 142 -11.02 20.66 -36.35
CA ALA A 142 -12.05 21.28 -37.18
C ALA A 142 -11.94 22.81 -37.23
N LYS A 143 -11.54 23.45 -36.13
CA LYS A 143 -11.34 24.91 -36.08
C LYS A 143 -10.06 25.35 -36.80
N VAL A 144 -8.99 24.55 -36.73
CA VAL A 144 -7.77 24.77 -37.51
C VAL A 144 -8.09 24.70 -39.01
N ASP A 145 -8.83 23.69 -39.44
CA ASP A 145 -9.24 23.53 -40.83
C ASP A 145 -10.11 24.70 -41.31
N SER A 146 -11.06 25.14 -40.46
CA SER A 146 -11.89 26.33 -40.75
C SER A 146 -11.05 27.60 -40.88
N ALA A 147 -10.07 27.80 -39.98
CA ALA A 147 -9.20 28.96 -40.03
C ALA A 147 -8.34 28.95 -41.31
N ALA A 148 -7.81 27.78 -41.69
CA ALA A 148 -7.06 27.59 -42.93
C ALA A 148 -7.90 27.94 -44.18
N GLY A 149 -9.16 27.51 -44.21
CA GLY A 149 -10.10 27.89 -45.27
C GLY A 149 -10.33 29.40 -45.36
N SER A 150 -10.54 30.07 -44.23
CA SER A 150 -10.68 31.54 -44.20
C SER A 150 -9.40 32.26 -44.65
N GLU A 151 -8.19 31.72 -44.38
CA GLU A 151 -6.95 32.33 -44.90
C GLU A 151 -6.90 32.30 -46.44
N GLU A 152 -7.34 31.19 -47.05
CA GLU A 152 -7.42 31.05 -48.51
C GLU A 152 -8.43 32.04 -49.10
N ASP A 153 -9.61 32.15 -48.50
CA ASP A 153 -10.65 33.10 -48.92
C ASP A 153 -10.16 34.56 -48.85
N ILE A 154 -9.47 34.95 -47.77
CA ILE A 154 -8.86 36.28 -47.62
C ILE A 154 -7.81 36.51 -48.71
N ALA A 155 -6.97 35.53 -49.00
CA ALA A 155 -5.96 35.65 -50.05
C ALA A 155 -6.58 35.83 -51.45
N LEU A 156 -7.67 35.09 -51.74
CA LEU A 156 -8.43 35.26 -52.98
C LEU A 156 -9.14 36.61 -53.04
N ALA A 157 -9.71 37.08 -51.94
CA ALA A 157 -10.34 38.40 -51.85
C ALA A 157 -9.32 39.52 -52.07
N ALA A 158 -8.13 39.42 -51.48
CA ALA A 158 -7.04 40.37 -51.68
C ALA A 158 -6.62 40.44 -53.16
N GLN A 159 -6.45 39.30 -53.83
CA GLN A 159 -6.15 39.26 -55.27
C GLN A 159 -7.23 39.93 -56.14
N ARG A 160 -8.51 39.75 -55.78
CA ARG A 160 -9.63 40.41 -56.48
C ARG A 160 -9.61 41.92 -56.29
N ILE A 161 -9.32 42.37 -55.07
CA ILE A 161 -9.16 43.79 -54.73
C ILE A 161 -8.02 44.41 -55.53
N ASP A 162 -6.83 43.79 -55.56
CA ASP A 162 -5.68 44.29 -56.32
C ASP A 162 -5.99 44.40 -57.82
N ALA A 163 -6.70 43.40 -58.38
CA ALA A 163 -7.11 43.41 -59.77
C ALA A 163 -8.16 44.51 -60.08
N ALA A 164 -9.10 44.76 -59.17
CA ALA A 164 -10.08 45.85 -59.30
C ALA A 164 -9.41 47.22 -59.17
N GLU A 165 -8.45 47.37 -58.26
CA GLU A 165 -7.68 48.61 -58.11
C GLU A 165 -6.90 48.95 -59.39
N LEU A 166 -6.24 47.97 -60.00
CA LEU A 166 -5.54 48.16 -61.27
C LEU A 166 -6.50 48.62 -62.38
N ARG A 167 -7.68 48.01 -62.52
CA ARG A 167 -8.69 48.42 -63.52
C ARG A 167 -9.21 49.83 -63.26
N ALA A 168 -9.43 50.20 -62.00
CA ALA A 168 -9.85 51.54 -61.64
C ALA A 168 -8.77 52.59 -61.99
N GLN A 169 -7.48 52.25 -61.80
CA GLN A 169 -6.35 53.10 -62.22
C GLN A 169 -6.32 53.27 -63.75
N GLU A 170 -6.43 52.17 -64.51
CA GLU A 170 -6.46 52.21 -65.98
C GLU A 170 -7.64 53.04 -66.51
N LEU A 171 -8.82 52.92 -65.91
CA LEU A 171 -9.99 53.74 -66.27
C LEU A 171 -9.78 55.21 -65.93
N ALA A 172 -9.20 55.53 -64.76
CA ALA A 172 -8.90 56.90 -64.37
C ALA A 172 -7.88 57.57 -65.31
N GLU A 173 -6.85 56.84 -65.74
CA GLU A 173 -5.88 57.30 -66.75
C GLU A 173 -6.58 57.59 -68.09
N ARG A 174 -7.48 56.72 -68.55
CA ARG A 174 -8.27 56.95 -69.77
C ARG A 174 -9.17 58.17 -69.68
N VAL A 175 -9.83 58.39 -68.53
CA VAL A 175 -10.61 59.62 -68.29
C VAL A 175 -9.73 60.84 -68.43
N SER A 176 -8.54 60.85 -67.80
CA SER A 176 -7.61 61.98 -67.89
C SER A 176 -7.14 62.27 -69.31
N VAL A 177 -6.86 61.24 -70.12
CA VAL A 177 -6.46 61.40 -71.52
C VAL A 177 -7.60 62.00 -72.35
N LEU A 178 -8.81 61.45 -72.23
CA LEU A 178 -9.97 61.93 -72.99
C LEU A 178 -10.42 63.34 -72.56
N GLU A 179 -10.26 63.71 -71.29
CA GLU A 179 -10.52 65.07 -70.81
C GLU A 179 -9.57 66.07 -71.48
N ALA A 180 -8.29 65.72 -71.60
CA ALA A 180 -7.31 66.54 -72.30
C ALA A 180 -7.59 66.63 -73.82
N GLU A 181 -8.02 65.53 -74.45
CA GLU A 181 -8.43 65.54 -75.86
C GLU A 181 -9.68 66.39 -76.09
N LEU A 182 -10.66 66.33 -75.20
CA LEU A 182 -11.85 67.18 -75.24
C LEU A 182 -11.51 68.66 -75.04
N GLU A 183 -10.67 68.99 -74.05
CA GLU A 183 -10.20 70.37 -73.83
C GLU A 183 -9.48 70.90 -75.08
N ARG A 184 -8.65 70.07 -75.71
CA ARG A 184 -8.00 70.42 -76.98
C ARG A 184 -9.01 70.66 -78.10
N ALA A 185 -9.95 69.74 -78.34
CA ALA A 185 -10.95 69.86 -79.42
C ALA A 185 -11.87 71.07 -79.22
N THR A 186 -12.26 71.36 -77.97
CA THR A 186 -13.06 72.55 -77.64
C THR A 186 -12.27 73.85 -77.84
N SER A 187 -10.97 73.86 -77.51
CA SER A 187 -10.09 75.01 -77.77
C SER A 187 -9.88 75.24 -79.28
N GLU A 188 -9.72 74.18 -80.07
CA GLU A 188 -9.59 74.24 -81.53
C GLU A 188 -10.88 74.77 -82.17
N LEU A 189 -12.05 74.28 -81.76
CA LEU A 189 -13.36 74.80 -82.19
C LEU A 189 -13.56 76.27 -81.81
N ALA A 190 -13.14 76.69 -80.61
CA ALA A 190 -13.22 78.08 -80.18
C ALA A 190 -12.31 78.99 -81.01
N ALA A 191 -11.07 78.55 -81.30
CA ALA A 191 -10.14 79.26 -82.17
C ALA A 191 -10.66 79.34 -83.61
N GLU A 192 -11.28 78.29 -84.15
CA GLU A 192 -11.93 78.32 -85.46
C GLU A 192 -13.09 79.34 -85.51
N ARG A 193 -13.92 79.41 -84.46
CA ARG A 193 -14.98 80.41 -84.34
C ARG A 193 -14.45 81.84 -84.22
N GLU A 194 -13.37 82.05 -83.49
CA GLU A 194 -12.72 83.37 -83.37
C GLU A 194 -12.05 83.79 -84.69
N ALA A 195 -11.38 82.86 -85.38
CA ALA A 195 -10.87 83.05 -86.73
C ALA A 195 -12.00 83.37 -87.73
N ARG A 196 -13.14 82.71 -87.61
CA ARG A 196 -14.35 83.01 -88.38
C ARG A 196 -14.88 84.42 -88.09
N ALA A 197 -15.06 84.78 -86.83
CA ALA A 197 -15.55 86.09 -86.44
C ALA A 197 -14.63 87.24 -86.90
N SER A 198 -13.31 87.02 -86.87
CA SER A 198 -12.32 87.99 -87.36
C SER A 198 -12.29 88.09 -88.89
N LEU A 199 -12.49 86.99 -89.62
CA LEU A 199 -12.66 86.99 -91.08
C LEU A 199 -13.96 87.68 -91.50
N GLU A 200 -15.08 87.39 -90.84
CA GLU A 200 -16.38 88.05 -91.09
C GLU A 200 -16.31 89.55 -90.80
N ALA A 201 -15.62 89.97 -89.73
CA ALA A 201 -15.38 91.38 -89.44
C ALA A 201 -14.47 92.06 -90.47
N GLY A 202 -13.43 91.37 -90.96
CA GLY A 202 -12.55 91.87 -92.02
C GLY A 202 -13.25 92.03 -93.36
N ILE A 203 -14.14 91.10 -93.73
CA ILE A 203 -14.98 91.18 -94.94
C ILE A 203 -15.98 92.34 -94.80
N ALA A 204 -16.57 92.54 -93.62
CA ALA A 204 -17.46 93.69 -93.37
C ALA A 204 -16.74 95.05 -93.45
N ASP A 205 -15.48 95.14 -93.01
CA ASP A 205 -14.63 96.33 -93.16
C ASP A 205 -14.17 96.55 -94.63
N GLU A 206 -13.90 95.48 -95.39
CA GLU A 206 -13.62 95.56 -96.84
C GLU A 206 -14.85 95.93 -97.67
N ASP A 207 -16.05 95.41 -97.36
CA ASP A 207 -17.32 95.78 -97.99
C ASP A 207 -17.72 97.23 -97.68
N ALA A 208 -17.37 97.74 -96.49
CA ALA A 208 -17.51 99.16 -96.15
C ALA A 208 -16.56 100.06 -96.96
N ALA A 209 -15.40 99.55 -97.38
CA ALA A 209 -14.43 100.24 -98.24
C ALA A 209 -14.69 100.05 -99.76
N ALA A 210 -15.38 98.98 -100.17
CA ALA A 210 -15.56 98.55 -101.55
C ALA A 210 -16.96 98.82 -102.15
N SER A 211 -17.70 99.83 -101.65
CA SER A 211 -18.93 100.34 -102.29
C SER A 211 -18.70 101.06 -103.64
N ALA A 212 -17.85 100.54 -104.54
CA ALA A 212 -17.67 101.12 -105.87
C ALA A 212 -17.48 100.17 -107.06
N GLN A 213 -17.17 98.87 -106.92
CA GLN A 213 -17.13 97.95 -108.09
C GLN A 213 -17.59 96.53 -107.73
N ALA A 214 -18.51 96.00 -108.52
CA ALA A 214 -19.20 94.73 -108.31
C ALA A 214 -18.45 93.52 -108.91
N GLU A 215 -18.73 92.35 -108.30
CA GLU A 215 -18.26 90.96 -108.53
C GLU A 215 -16.91 90.57 -107.90
N PRO A 216 -16.80 89.41 -107.20
CA PRO A 216 -17.61 88.18 -107.32
C PRO A 216 -18.17 87.60 -105.99
N VAL A 217 -19.46 87.20 -105.96
CA VAL A 217 -20.14 86.63 -104.77
C VAL A 217 -20.08 85.08 -104.71
N ALA A 218 -19.77 84.39 -105.80
CA ALA A 218 -19.89 82.92 -105.89
C ALA A 218 -18.70 82.12 -105.29
N VAL A 219 -17.54 82.73 -105.03
CA VAL A 219 -16.36 82.03 -104.48
C VAL A 219 -16.36 82.04 -102.93
N ASP A 220 -17.10 82.96 -102.32
CA ASP A 220 -17.22 83.06 -100.86
C ASP A 220 -18.26 82.09 -100.29
N GLU A 221 -19.35 81.80 -101.01
CA GLU A 221 -20.36 80.82 -100.58
C GLU A 221 -19.79 79.39 -100.46
N ASP A 222 -18.95 78.96 -101.42
CA ASP A 222 -18.30 77.64 -101.36
C ASP A 222 -17.33 77.53 -100.18
N ARG A 223 -16.54 78.58 -99.91
CA ARG A 223 -15.61 78.62 -98.77
C ARG A 223 -16.33 78.69 -97.42
N GLU A 224 -17.45 79.39 -97.35
CA GLU A 224 -18.29 79.46 -96.16
C GLU A 224 -18.94 78.09 -95.88
N SER A 225 -19.35 77.36 -96.93
CA SER A 225 -19.91 76.01 -96.81
C SER A 225 -18.88 74.97 -96.32
N GLU A 226 -17.64 75.01 -96.83
CA GLU A 226 -16.55 74.12 -96.39
C GLU A 226 -16.17 74.40 -94.91
N ARG A 227 -16.15 75.66 -94.50
CA ARG A 227 -15.89 76.05 -93.10
C ARG A 227 -17.03 75.65 -92.17
N ALA A 228 -18.28 75.83 -92.58
CA ALA A 228 -19.43 75.37 -91.81
C ALA A 228 -19.45 73.85 -91.66
N ALA A 229 -19.01 73.11 -92.69
CA ALA A 229 -18.84 71.65 -92.62
C ALA A 229 -17.73 71.23 -91.65
N LEU A 230 -16.59 71.95 -91.61
CA LEU A 230 -15.52 71.72 -90.64
C LEU A 230 -15.97 72.03 -89.20
N GLU A 231 -16.65 73.16 -88.98
CA GLU A 231 -17.18 73.52 -87.65
C GLU A 231 -18.22 72.48 -87.17
N ALA A 232 -19.10 72.02 -88.08
CA ALA A 232 -20.04 70.94 -87.80
C ALA A 232 -19.30 69.63 -87.44
N ALA A 233 -18.27 69.24 -88.18
CA ALA A 233 -17.47 68.06 -87.89
C ALA A 233 -16.72 68.16 -86.54
N HIS A 234 -16.15 69.33 -86.21
CA HIS A 234 -15.50 69.57 -84.91
C HIS A 234 -16.52 69.53 -83.76
N SER A 235 -17.71 70.12 -83.93
CA SER A 235 -18.77 70.04 -82.92
C SER A 235 -19.29 68.61 -82.71
N GLU A 236 -19.43 67.81 -83.77
CA GLU A 236 -19.79 66.40 -83.66
C GLU A 236 -18.70 65.59 -82.95
N ALA A 237 -17.42 65.90 -83.22
CA ALA A 237 -16.29 65.29 -82.53
C ALA A 237 -16.28 65.61 -81.03
N VAL A 238 -16.59 66.85 -80.64
CA VAL A 238 -16.74 67.25 -79.22
C VAL A 238 -17.87 66.45 -78.57
N VAL A 239 -19.06 66.39 -79.17
CA VAL A 239 -20.20 65.62 -78.60
C VAL A 239 -19.87 64.13 -78.46
N ARG A 240 -19.12 63.55 -79.42
CA ARG A 240 -18.67 62.16 -79.32
C ARG A 240 -17.71 61.95 -78.14
N LEU A 241 -16.72 62.83 -77.98
CA LEU A 241 -15.77 62.77 -76.86
C LEU A 241 -16.46 62.98 -75.51
N GLU A 242 -17.46 63.86 -75.43
CA GLU A 242 -18.30 64.05 -74.23
C GLU A 242 -19.03 62.75 -73.86
N GLY A 243 -19.66 62.09 -74.83
CA GLY A 243 -20.35 60.82 -74.61
C GLY A 243 -19.42 59.68 -74.18
N GLU A 244 -18.23 59.57 -74.80
CA GLU A 244 -17.21 58.60 -74.41
C GLU A 244 -16.67 58.86 -72.99
N LEU A 245 -16.45 60.13 -72.63
CA LEU A 245 -16.05 60.53 -71.28
C LEU A 245 -17.11 60.20 -70.24
N GLU A 246 -18.37 60.50 -70.50
CA GLU A 246 -19.46 60.16 -69.59
C GLU A 246 -19.58 58.65 -69.38
N ALA A 247 -19.45 57.86 -70.46
CA ALA A 247 -19.46 56.41 -70.38
C ALA A 247 -18.30 55.85 -69.54
N ILE A 248 -17.08 56.37 -69.73
CA ILE A 248 -15.91 55.91 -68.97
C ILE A 248 -15.96 56.39 -67.52
N ARG A 249 -16.44 57.60 -67.24
CA ARG A 249 -16.68 58.08 -65.87
C ARG A 249 -17.73 57.21 -65.15
N ALA A 250 -18.78 56.80 -65.85
CA ALA A 250 -19.77 55.87 -65.30
C ALA A 250 -19.16 54.49 -65.01
N ALA A 251 -18.33 53.97 -65.92
CA ALA A 251 -17.59 52.72 -65.70
C ALA A 251 -16.63 52.81 -64.51
N LEU A 252 -15.90 53.93 -64.36
CA LEU A 252 -15.01 54.16 -63.23
C LEU A 252 -15.76 54.20 -61.89
N ARG A 253 -16.93 54.88 -61.83
CA ARG A 253 -17.76 54.88 -60.61
C ARG A 253 -18.26 53.49 -60.27
N ALA A 254 -18.73 52.73 -61.26
CA ALA A 254 -19.19 51.36 -61.05
C ALA A 254 -18.05 50.46 -60.53
N GLU A 255 -16.84 50.60 -61.07
CA GLU A 255 -15.67 49.83 -60.58
C GLU A 255 -15.28 50.25 -59.16
N GLN A 256 -15.34 51.55 -58.82
CA GLN A 256 -15.08 52.04 -57.45
C GLN A 256 -16.10 51.52 -56.44
N GLU A 257 -17.38 51.48 -56.80
CA GLU A 257 -18.45 50.89 -55.96
C GLU A 257 -18.25 49.38 -55.79
N ALA A 258 -17.92 48.66 -56.87
CA ALA A 258 -17.60 47.23 -56.82
C ALA A 258 -16.38 46.95 -55.94
N HIS A 259 -15.34 47.79 -56.05
CA HIS A 259 -14.15 47.73 -55.20
C HIS A 259 -14.51 47.98 -53.73
N ALA A 260 -15.38 48.95 -53.43
CA ALA A 260 -15.80 49.23 -52.06
C ALA A 260 -16.52 48.02 -51.44
N ALA A 261 -17.43 47.38 -52.21
CA ALA A 261 -18.12 46.17 -51.78
C ALA A 261 -17.15 44.99 -51.53
N GLN A 262 -16.15 44.80 -52.40
CA GLN A 262 -15.13 43.76 -52.22
C GLN A 262 -14.26 44.00 -50.98
N ARG A 263 -13.92 45.26 -50.66
CA ARG A 263 -13.20 45.60 -49.41
C ARG A 263 -14.03 45.27 -48.18
N GLU A 264 -15.34 45.50 -48.22
CA GLU A 264 -16.24 45.16 -47.11
C GLU A 264 -16.34 43.63 -46.92
N GLU A 265 -16.46 42.86 -48.01
CA GLU A 265 -16.42 41.39 -47.96
C GLU A 265 -15.09 40.88 -47.36
N ALA A 266 -13.95 41.41 -47.82
CA ALA A 266 -12.64 41.05 -47.28
C ALA A 266 -12.52 41.39 -45.78
N ALA A 267 -13.03 42.56 -45.35
CA ALA A 267 -13.05 42.93 -43.94
C ALA A 267 -13.94 41.98 -43.11
N GLY A 268 -15.07 41.52 -43.66
CA GLY A 268 -15.92 40.50 -43.06
C GLY A 268 -15.20 39.17 -42.85
N THR A 269 -14.55 38.64 -43.89
CA THR A 269 -13.78 37.38 -43.80
C THR A 269 -12.59 37.49 -42.83
N GLN A 270 -11.94 38.66 -42.76
CA GLN A 270 -10.89 38.91 -41.77
C GLN A 270 -11.44 38.89 -40.34
N ALA A 271 -12.60 39.50 -40.09
CA ALA A 271 -13.23 39.45 -38.78
C ALA A 271 -13.63 38.03 -38.37
N GLU A 272 -14.11 37.21 -39.32
CA GLU A 272 -14.40 35.80 -39.10
C GLU A 272 -13.14 34.99 -38.76
N ARG A 273 -12.02 35.24 -39.46
CA ARG A 273 -10.72 34.65 -39.14
C ARG A 273 -10.26 35.02 -37.73
N ASP A 274 -10.34 36.29 -37.36
CA ASP A 274 -9.92 36.76 -36.03
C ASP A 274 -10.80 36.13 -34.92
N ALA A 275 -12.10 35.99 -35.16
CA ALA A 275 -13.00 35.26 -34.27
C ALA A 275 -12.64 33.77 -34.16
N ALA A 276 -12.35 33.10 -35.29
CA ALA A 276 -11.91 31.71 -35.31
C ALA A 276 -10.57 31.51 -34.58
N ALA A 277 -9.64 32.46 -34.67
CA ALA A 277 -8.36 32.44 -33.96
C ALA A 277 -8.56 32.54 -32.44
N LEU A 278 -9.48 33.39 -31.97
CA LEU A 278 -9.83 33.48 -30.54
C LEU A 278 -10.49 32.19 -30.03
N ASP A 279 -11.41 31.61 -30.80
CA ASP A 279 -12.01 30.31 -30.49
C ASP A 279 -10.94 29.22 -30.36
N LEU A 280 -9.97 29.19 -31.30
CA LEU A 280 -8.87 28.23 -31.29
C LEU A 280 -8.00 28.39 -30.04
N GLN A 281 -7.68 29.63 -29.64
CA GLN A 281 -6.96 29.90 -28.40
C GLN A 281 -7.73 29.42 -27.16
N ASN A 282 -9.05 29.60 -27.14
CA ASN A 282 -9.90 29.13 -26.04
C ASN A 282 -9.92 27.60 -25.95
N VAL A 283 -10.04 26.90 -27.07
CA VAL A 283 -9.99 25.43 -27.11
C VAL A 283 -8.61 24.91 -26.70
N GLN A 284 -7.52 25.57 -27.12
CA GLN A 284 -6.17 25.23 -26.67
C GLN A 284 -6.00 25.36 -25.15
N ALA A 285 -6.53 26.44 -24.55
CA ALA A 285 -6.51 26.61 -23.10
C ALA A 285 -7.32 25.53 -22.37
N GLN A 286 -8.47 25.13 -22.91
CA GLN A 286 -9.27 24.04 -22.37
C GLN A 286 -8.57 22.68 -22.49
N LEU A 287 -7.91 22.41 -23.62
CA LEU A 287 -7.10 21.19 -23.81
C LEU A 287 -5.96 21.10 -22.80
N ALA A 288 -5.27 22.22 -22.53
CA ALA A 288 -4.23 22.27 -21.50
C ALA A 288 -4.80 21.95 -20.11
N SER A 289 -5.92 22.59 -19.72
CA SER A 289 -6.58 22.34 -18.43
C SER A 289 -7.02 20.89 -18.25
N LEU A 290 -7.67 20.28 -19.25
CA LEU A 290 -8.09 18.88 -19.15
C LEU A 290 -6.90 17.91 -19.15
N THR A 291 -5.80 18.27 -19.81
CA THR A 291 -4.57 17.46 -19.77
C THR A 291 -3.96 17.46 -18.37
N ASP A 292 -3.93 18.63 -17.71
CA ASP A 292 -3.48 18.75 -16.32
C ASP A 292 -4.39 17.96 -15.36
N GLU A 293 -5.72 18.06 -15.51
CA GLU A 293 -6.69 17.28 -14.73
C GLU A 293 -6.49 15.76 -14.92
N ARG A 294 -6.23 15.31 -16.16
CA ARG A 294 -5.91 13.90 -16.43
C ARG A 294 -4.63 13.46 -15.73
N HIS A 295 -3.60 14.31 -15.68
CA HIS A 295 -2.37 14.00 -14.97
C HIS A 295 -2.58 13.87 -13.45
N VAL A 296 -3.40 14.75 -12.87
CA VAL A 296 -3.80 14.67 -11.46
C VAL A 296 -4.57 13.36 -11.20
N ALA A 297 -5.58 13.03 -12.01
CA ALA A 297 -6.36 11.79 -11.87
C ALA A 297 -5.46 10.53 -11.99
N ALA A 298 -4.49 10.53 -12.91
CA ALA A 298 -3.54 9.44 -13.06
C ALA A 298 -2.65 9.28 -11.80
N SER A 299 -2.17 10.38 -11.22
CA SER A 299 -1.41 10.32 -9.95
C SER A 299 -2.27 9.82 -8.78
N GLU A 300 -3.56 10.14 -8.79
CA GLU A 300 -4.48 9.66 -7.76
C GLU A 300 -4.75 8.16 -7.88
N ILE A 301 -4.87 7.63 -9.11
CA ILE A 301 -4.96 6.19 -9.36
C ILE A 301 -3.71 5.48 -8.84
N GLU A 302 -2.50 6.02 -9.04
CA GLU A 302 -1.27 5.43 -8.49
C GLU A 302 -1.30 5.41 -6.95
N ARG A 303 -1.73 6.51 -6.33
CA ARG A 303 -1.88 6.63 -4.86
C ARG A 303 -2.90 5.64 -4.31
N LEU A 304 -4.08 5.54 -4.93
CA LEU A 304 -5.15 4.62 -4.52
C LEU A 304 -4.77 3.16 -4.76
N SER A 305 -4.05 2.86 -5.84
CA SER A 305 -3.52 1.51 -6.11
C SER A 305 -2.50 1.09 -5.04
N ALA A 306 -1.64 2.00 -4.60
CA ALA A 306 -0.74 1.75 -3.48
C ALA A 306 -1.51 1.53 -2.17
N SER A 307 -2.53 2.35 -1.89
CA SER A 307 -3.41 2.20 -0.72
C SER A 307 -4.13 0.85 -0.72
N LEU A 308 -4.67 0.44 -1.87
CA LEU A 308 -5.32 -0.87 -2.05
C LEU A 308 -4.35 -2.01 -1.78
N THR A 309 -3.12 -1.92 -2.28
CA THR A 309 -2.07 -2.93 -2.01
C THR A 309 -1.73 -3.00 -0.52
N GLU A 310 -1.63 -1.86 0.16
CA GLU A 310 -1.42 -1.80 1.61
C GLU A 310 -2.60 -2.41 2.38
N ALA A 311 -3.85 -2.14 1.97
CA ALA A 311 -5.05 -2.71 2.58
C ALA A 311 -5.16 -4.22 2.35
N GLN A 312 -4.84 -4.71 1.14
CA GLN A 312 -4.75 -6.13 0.83
C GLN A 312 -3.73 -6.84 1.72
N ALA A 313 -2.53 -6.29 1.86
CA ALA A 313 -1.50 -6.85 2.74
C ALA A 313 -1.94 -6.90 4.22
N ARG A 314 -2.70 -5.91 4.69
CA ARG A 314 -3.29 -5.92 6.04
C ARG A 314 -4.36 -7.00 6.19
N ALA A 315 -5.23 -7.17 5.21
CA ALA A 315 -6.26 -8.21 5.21
C ALA A 315 -5.62 -9.61 5.23
N GLU A 316 -4.64 -9.87 4.34
CA GLU A 316 -3.90 -11.14 4.31
C GLU A 316 -3.15 -11.40 5.63
N SER A 317 -2.51 -10.38 6.20
CA SER A 317 -1.84 -10.53 7.50
C SER A 317 -2.82 -10.80 8.64
N ALA A 318 -4.02 -10.20 8.62
CA ALA A 318 -5.05 -10.44 9.63
C ALA A 318 -5.60 -11.87 9.52
N GLU A 319 -5.81 -12.36 8.31
CA GLU A 319 -6.23 -13.74 8.03
C GLU A 319 -5.19 -14.76 8.51
N GLN A 320 -3.91 -14.56 8.15
CA GLN A 320 -2.81 -15.42 8.63
C GLN A 320 -2.71 -15.44 10.17
N GLN A 321 -2.94 -14.31 10.83
CA GLN A 321 -2.96 -14.26 12.29
C GLN A 321 -4.16 -15.00 12.89
N ALA A 322 -5.33 -14.91 12.26
CA ALA A 322 -6.51 -15.65 12.67
C ALA A 322 -6.31 -17.17 12.52
N ASP A 323 -5.74 -17.61 11.41
CA ASP A 323 -5.41 -19.03 11.16
C ASP A 323 -4.38 -19.56 12.15
N ALA A 324 -3.29 -18.80 12.40
CA ALA A 324 -2.28 -19.18 13.37
C ALA A 324 -2.86 -19.27 14.79
N ALA A 325 -3.77 -18.37 15.16
CA ALA A 325 -4.45 -18.43 16.46
C ALA A 325 -5.40 -19.62 16.56
N GLN A 326 -6.12 -19.94 15.47
CA GLN A 326 -6.99 -21.11 15.39
C GLN A 326 -6.18 -22.41 15.57
N GLN A 327 -5.06 -22.55 14.88
CA GLN A 327 -4.15 -23.70 15.03
C GLN A 327 -3.60 -23.81 16.47
N GLN A 328 -3.26 -22.68 17.11
CA GLN A 328 -2.81 -22.68 18.51
C GLN A 328 -3.93 -23.14 19.46
N ILE A 329 -5.18 -22.76 19.20
CA ILE A 329 -6.33 -23.18 19.99
C ILE A 329 -6.57 -24.68 19.83
N GLU A 330 -6.54 -25.20 18.60
CA GLU A 330 -6.68 -26.64 18.32
C GLU A 330 -5.56 -27.46 18.98
N ALA A 331 -4.32 -26.97 18.91
CA ALA A 331 -3.19 -27.61 19.59
C ALA A 331 -3.34 -27.59 21.12
N ALA A 332 -3.81 -26.48 21.70
CA ALA A 332 -4.07 -26.38 23.12
C ALA A 332 -5.23 -27.30 23.57
N GLN A 333 -6.27 -27.46 22.74
CA GLN A 333 -7.37 -28.40 22.99
C GLN A 333 -6.87 -29.85 22.98
N GLN A 334 -6.08 -30.24 21.98
CA GLN A 334 -5.48 -31.59 21.94
C GLN A 334 -4.59 -31.86 23.17
N GLN A 335 -3.82 -30.87 23.62
CA GLN A 335 -3.01 -31.00 24.84
C GLN A 335 -3.88 -31.13 26.09
N ALA A 336 -4.99 -30.40 26.18
CA ALA A 336 -5.92 -30.49 27.30
C ALA A 336 -6.60 -31.87 27.33
N GLU A 337 -7.06 -32.39 26.18
CA GLU A 337 -7.63 -33.73 26.06
C GLU A 337 -6.62 -34.82 26.45
N ALA A 338 -5.37 -34.71 25.98
CA ALA A 338 -4.32 -35.65 26.34
C ALA A 338 -4.00 -35.62 27.85
N ALA A 339 -3.97 -34.43 28.46
CA ALA A 339 -3.79 -34.27 29.90
C ALA A 339 -4.96 -34.88 30.70
N GLN A 340 -6.19 -34.72 30.21
CA GLN A 340 -7.37 -35.32 30.82
C GLN A 340 -7.32 -36.85 30.76
N GLN A 341 -7.03 -37.43 29.59
CA GLN A 341 -6.87 -38.88 29.44
C GLN A 341 -5.77 -39.43 30.37
N HIS A 342 -4.67 -38.70 30.53
CA HIS A 342 -3.61 -39.11 31.44
C HIS A 342 -4.04 -39.02 32.91
N ALA A 343 -4.77 -37.98 33.30
CA ALA A 343 -5.32 -37.85 34.65
C ALA A 343 -6.32 -38.98 34.97
N GLU A 344 -7.20 -39.34 34.03
CA GLU A 344 -8.12 -40.47 34.14
C GLU A 344 -7.37 -41.80 34.29
N ALA A 345 -6.29 -42.01 33.52
CA ALA A 345 -5.46 -43.20 33.64
C ALA A 345 -4.75 -43.30 35.00
N VAL A 346 -4.22 -42.19 35.53
CA VAL A 346 -3.61 -42.14 36.86
C VAL A 346 -4.66 -42.40 37.94
N GLN A 347 -5.87 -41.86 37.80
CA GLN A 347 -6.96 -42.11 38.73
C GLN A 347 -7.33 -43.60 38.78
N GLN A 348 -7.44 -44.26 37.62
CA GLN A 348 -7.66 -45.71 37.54
C GLN A 348 -6.53 -46.52 38.19
N GLN A 349 -5.26 -46.09 38.04
CA GLN A 349 -4.13 -46.73 38.71
C GLN A 349 -4.20 -46.58 40.23
N ILE A 350 -4.61 -45.42 40.74
CA ILE A 350 -4.78 -45.18 42.18
C ILE A 350 -5.90 -46.07 42.73
N GLU A 351 -7.04 -46.15 42.04
CA GLU A 351 -8.17 -47.01 42.44
C GLU A 351 -7.76 -48.50 42.43
N ALA A 352 -7.03 -48.95 41.41
CA ALA A 352 -6.51 -50.31 41.36
C ALA A 352 -5.51 -50.60 42.51
N ALA A 353 -4.62 -49.66 42.82
CA ALA A 353 -3.68 -49.79 43.94
C ALA A 353 -4.41 -49.81 45.30
N GLN A 354 -5.50 -49.05 45.44
CA GLN A 354 -6.35 -49.07 46.64
C GLN A 354 -7.05 -50.42 46.81
N GLN A 355 -7.67 -50.96 45.75
CA GLN A 355 -8.30 -52.28 45.79
C GLN A 355 -7.30 -53.38 46.13
N GLN A 356 -6.08 -53.33 45.59
CA GLN A 356 -5.01 -54.26 45.94
C GLN A 356 -4.60 -54.14 47.42
N ALA A 357 -4.46 -52.92 47.93
CA ALA A 357 -4.14 -52.68 49.33
C ALA A 357 -5.24 -53.19 50.27
N GLU A 358 -6.52 -52.97 49.94
CA GLU A 358 -7.65 -53.50 50.70
C GLU A 358 -7.70 -55.03 50.68
N ALA A 359 -7.48 -55.65 49.52
CA ALA A 359 -7.41 -57.11 49.39
C ALA A 359 -6.26 -57.70 50.23
N ALA A 360 -5.08 -57.08 50.21
CA ALA A 360 -3.94 -57.47 51.04
C ALA A 360 -4.26 -57.34 52.54
N GLN A 361 -4.96 -56.28 52.95
CA GLN A 361 -5.41 -56.09 54.33
C GLN A 361 -6.42 -57.17 54.76
N GLN A 362 -7.38 -57.52 53.90
CA GLN A 362 -8.35 -58.58 54.18
C GLN A 362 -7.66 -59.94 54.33
N GLN A 363 -6.72 -60.27 53.44
CA GLN A 363 -5.93 -61.50 53.55
C GLN A 363 -5.08 -61.53 54.83
N ALA A 364 -4.45 -60.41 55.20
CA ALA A 364 -3.71 -60.30 56.45
C ALA A 364 -4.64 -60.49 57.68
N ALA A 365 -5.86 -59.95 57.64
CA ALA A 365 -6.86 -60.12 58.69
C ALA A 365 -7.36 -61.58 58.77
N GLU A 366 -7.66 -62.23 57.64
CA GLU A 366 -8.05 -63.64 57.61
C GLU A 366 -6.94 -64.57 58.13
N LEU A 367 -5.68 -64.27 57.79
CA LEU A 367 -4.53 -65.02 58.31
C LEU A 367 -4.34 -64.82 59.81
N ALA A 368 -4.56 -63.61 60.32
CA ALA A 368 -4.56 -63.33 61.75
C ALA A 368 -5.69 -64.05 62.49
N GLU A 369 -6.90 -64.10 61.90
CA GLU A 369 -8.05 -64.80 62.47
C GLU A 369 -7.85 -66.32 62.45
N ARG A 370 -7.26 -66.88 61.37
CA ARG A 370 -6.84 -68.29 61.32
C ARG A 370 -5.77 -68.63 62.35
N ALA A 371 -4.81 -67.74 62.58
CA ALA A 371 -3.80 -67.91 63.63
C ALA A 371 -4.43 -67.92 65.03
N ALA A 372 -5.36 -66.99 65.30
CA ALA A 372 -6.10 -66.93 66.56
C ALA A 372 -7.02 -68.16 66.79
N ALA A 373 -7.68 -68.64 65.73
CA ALA A 373 -8.50 -69.86 65.78
C ALA A 373 -7.65 -71.13 65.99
N SER A 374 -6.44 -71.18 65.41
CA SER A 374 -5.46 -72.25 65.66
C SER A 374 -4.95 -72.26 67.10
N GLU A 375 -4.77 -71.10 67.73
CA GLU A 375 -4.38 -70.99 69.14
C GLU A 375 -5.53 -71.38 70.08
N GLN A 376 -6.79 -71.07 69.75
CA GLN A 376 -7.95 -71.47 70.56
C GLN A 376 -8.33 -72.96 70.41
N ALA A 377 -8.03 -73.60 69.27
CA ALA A 377 -8.21 -75.04 69.07
C ALA A 377 -7.15 -75.91 69.80
N HIS A 378 -6.05 -75.32 70.28
CA HIS A 378 -5.01 -76.02 71.06
C HIS A 378 -5.29 -76.07 72.58
N GLY A 379 -6.50 -75.70 73.01
CA GLY A 379 -6.91 -75.70 74.41
C GLY A 379 -7.51 -77.01 74.95
N ALA A 380 -7.72 -78.05 74.13
CA ALA A 380 -8.35 -79.29 74.59
C ALA A 380 -8.02 -80.54 73.75
N ASP A 381 -6.76 -81.01 73.76
CA ASP A 381 -6.36 -82.43 73.88
C ASP A 381 -4.86 -82.59 73.57
N PRO A 382 -4.02 -83.12 74.49
CA PRO A 382 -2.60 -83.32 74.24
C PRO A 382 -2.33 -84.68 73.58
N ALA A 383 -2.84 -84.93 72.36
CA ALA A 383 -2.45 -86.13 71.62
C ALA A 383 -2.77 -86.08 70.11
N SER A 384 -2.17 -85.14 69.36
CA SER A 384 -1.71 -85.32 67.97
C SER A 384 -1.34 -83.96 67.36
N SER A 385 -0.12 -83.51 67.63
CA SER A 385 0.51 -82.41 66.91
C SER A 385 0.90 -82.87 65.50
N ALA A 386 -0.01 -82.76 64.54
CA ALA A 386 0.39 -82.51 63.16
C ALA A 386 0.89 -81.07 63.12
N GLY A 387 2.21 -80.92 63.30
CA GLY A 387 2.88 -79.64 63.44
C GLY A 387 2.56 -78.71 62.29
N VAL A 388 1.87 -77.62 62.60
CA VAL A 388 2.06 -76.39 61.84
C VAL A 388 3.50 -76.00 62.09
N ASP A 389 4.35 -76.27 61.10
CA ASP A 389 5.78 -76.01 61.17
C ASP A 389 5.97 -74.51 61.46
N PRO A 390 6.54 -74.12 62.62
CA PRO A 390 6.69 -72.71 62.99
C PRO A 390 7.48 -71.93 61.92
N GLN A 391 8.35 -72.62 61.17
CA GLN A 391 9.05 -72.06 60.01
C GLN A 391 8.10 -71.64 58.88
N ALA A 392 7.00 -72.35 58.63
CA ALA A 392 6.05 -72.01 57.57
C ALA A 392 5.23 -70.75 57.92
N LEU A 393 4.87 -70.57 59.19
CA LEU A 393 4.22 -69.35 59.68
C LEU A 393 5.16 -68.14 59.66
N GLU A 394 6.44 -68.34 60.00
CA GLU A 394 7.46 -67.29 59.91
C GLU A 394 7.74 -66.90 58.45
N ALA A 395 7.78 -67.88 57.54
CA ALA A 395 7.92 -67.63 56.11
C ALA A 395 6.72 -66.84 55.53
N LEU A 396 5.49 -67.15 55.93
CA LEU A 396 4.29 -66.45 55.48
C LEU A 396 4.23 -65.01 56.03
N LYS A 397 4.65 -64.79 57.29
CA LYS A 397 4.80 -63.44 57.86
C LYS A 397 5.90 -62.64 57.15
N ALA A 398 7.02 -63.26 56.83
CA ALA A 398 8.09 -62.63 56.05
C ALA A 398 7.63 -62.29 54.62
N GLN A 399 6.82 -63.15 54.01
CA GLN A 399 6.25 -62.91 52.68
C GLN A 399 5.25 -61.74 52.70
N LEU A 400 4.35 -61.68 53.69
CA LEU A 400 3.42 -60.56 53.89
C LEU A 400 4.15 -59.24 54.19
N ALA A 401 5.22 -59.28 54.99
CA ALA A 401 6.05 -58.12 55.25
C ALA A 401 6.76 -57.63 53.98
N SER A 402 7.28 -58.57 53.16
CA SER A 402 7.90 -58.26 51.88
C SER A 402 6.91 -57.68 50.86
N GLU A 403 5.69 -58.23 50.78
CA GLU A 403 4.63 -57.71 49.91
C GLU A 403 4.17 -56.32 50.37
N ALA A 404 4.00 -56.11 51.69
CA ALA A 404 3.67 -54.81 52.25
C ALA A 404 4.77 -53.75 51.98
N GLU A 405 6.05 -54.13 52.06
CA GLU A 405 7.17 -53.25 51.67
C GLU A 405 7.15 -52.93 50.18
N MET A 406 6.87 -53.91 49.30
CA MET A 406 6.76 -53.67 47.86
C MET A 406 5.60 -52.72 47.53
N HIS A 407 4.44 -52.87 48.17
CA HIS A 407 3.31 -51.96 48.00
C HIS A 407 3.62 -50.55 48.54
N ALA A 408 4.28 -50.45 49.70
CA ALA A 408 4.73 -49.16 50.23
C ALA A 408 5.73 -48.47 49.29
N ALA A 409 6.64 -49.23 48.67
CA ALA A 409 7.57 -48.72 47.67
C ALA A 409 6.84 -48.24 46.40
N ALA A 410 5.89 -49.02 45.88
CA ALA A 410 5.09 -48.64 44.72
C ALA A 410 4.26 -47.35 44.97
N ILE A 411 3.67 -47.21 46.16
CA ILE A 411 2.94 -45.99 46.56
C ILE A 411 3.90 -44.80 46.68
N ALA A 412 5.11 -45.00 47.20
CA ALA A 412 6.11 -43.94 47.28
C ALA A 412 6.55 -43.47 45.89
N GLU A 413 6.77 -44.40 44.96
CA GLU A 413 7.12 -44.10 43.57
C GLU A 413 5.98 -43.35 42.85
N ALA A 414 4.74 -43.79 43.02
CA ALA A 414 3.57 -43.11 42.46
C ALA A 414 3.45 -41.66 42.97
N ARG A 415 3.70 -41.42 44.26
CA ARG A 415 3.74 -40.07 44.85
C ARG A 415 4.87 -39.22 44.29
N GLU A 416 6.04 -39.81 44.07
CA GLU A 416 7.18 -39.10 43.47
C GLU A 416 6.88 -38.68 42.02
N ASN A 417 6.26 -39.57 41.24
CA ASN A 417 5.84 -39.26 39.87
C ASN A 417 4.75 -38.18 39.86
N MET A 418 3.75 -38.25 40.74
CA MET A 418 2.74 -37.20 40.88
C MET A 418 3.35 -35.84 41.23
N LYS A 419 4.37 -35.82 42.09
CA LYS A 419 5.10 -34.58 42.41
C LYS A 419 5.88 -34.04 41.21
N LYS A 420 6.58 -34.89 40.46
CA LYS A 420 7.28 -34.50 39.22
C LYS A 420 6.31 -33.90 38.20
N TRP A 421 5.10 -34.44 38.07
CA TRP A 421 4.05 -33.91 37.20
C TRP A 421 3.49 -32.57 37.68
N SER A 422 3.24 -32.42 38.98
CA SER A 422 2.88 -31.12 39.58
C SER A 422 3.96 -30.07 39.27
N ASP A 423 5.23 -30.42 39.46
CA ASP A 423 6.35 -29.50 39.24
C ASP A 423 6.49 -29.14 37.75
N TYR A 424 6.30 -30.11 36.85
CA TYR A 424 6.27 -29.88 35.40
C TYR A 424 5.10 -28.97 34.97
N ALA A 425 3.89 -29.24 35.45
CA ALA A 425 2.70 -28.44 35.16
C ALA A 425 2.83 -27.00 35.67
N ASN A 426 3.36 -26.82 36.88
CA ASN A 426 3.66 -25.49 37.43
C ASN A 426 4.75 -24.78 36.64
N GLY A 427 5.79 -25.49 36.20
CA GLY A 427 6.83 -24.95 35.33
C GLY A 427 6.28 -24.48 33.98
N LEU A 428 5.39 -25.27 33.37
CA LEU A 428 4.76 -24.95 32.09
C LEU A 428 3.81 -23.75 32.23
N LYS A 429 3.04 -23.67 33.33
CA LYS A 429 2.22 -22.51 33.66
C LYS A 429 3.06 -21.25 33.84
N GLN A 430 4.21 -21.34 34.52
CA GLN A 430 5.11 -20.20 34.72
C GLN A 430 5.74 -19.75 33.39
N GLN A 431 6.12 -20.69 32.53
CA GLN A 431 6.61 -20.39 31.18
C GLN A 431 5.54 -19.70 30.32
N LEU A 432 4.29 -20.16 30.39
CA LEU A 432 3.18 -19.54 29.68
C LEU A 432 2.92 -18.11 30.18
N THR A 433 2.92 -17.89 31.50
CA THR A 433 2.76 -16.55 32.08
C THR A 433 3.91 -15.64 31.67
N GLN A 434 5.16 -16.10 31.75
CA GLN A 434 6.32 -15.33 31.31
C GLN A 434 6.31 -15.04 29.80
N ALA A 435 5.87 -15.98 28.98
CA ALA A 435 5.73 -15.78 27.54
C ALA A 435 4.63 -14.75 27.23
N ASN A 436 3.49 -14.83 27.92
CA ASN A 436 2.41 -13.84 27.80
C ASN A 436 2.85 -12.45 28.29
N GLU A 437 3.53 -12.34 29.44
CA GLU A 437 4.06 -11.08 29.94
C GLU A 437 5.07 -10.47 28.97
N LYS A 438 6.02 -11.26 28.46
CA LYS A 438 6.96 -10.80 27.42
C LYS A 438 6.24 -10.33 26.17
N MET A 439 5.25 -11.08 25.70
CA MET A 439 4.47 -10.71 24.52
C MET A 439 3.67 -9.42 24.74
N ILE A 440 3.04 -9.24 25.90
CA ILE A 440 2.31 -8.01 26.27
C ILE A 440 3.28 -6.82 26.33
N VAL A 441 4.46 -6.98 26.91
CA VAL A 441 5.47 -5.91 26.97
C VAL A 441 5.98 -5.55 25.56
N VAL A 442 6.22 -6.54 24.70
CA VAL A 442 6.64 -6.30 23.30
C VAL A 442 5.53 -5.57 22.53
N LEU A 443 4.28 -6.00 22.65
CA LEU A 443 3.15 -5.34 21.98
C LEU A 443 2.90 -3.93 22.51
N ALA A 444 2.95 -3.73 23.83
CA ALA A 444 2.80 -2.41 24.45
C ALA A 444 3.95 -1.46 24.05
N ARG A 445 5.17 -1.98 23.97
CA ARG A 445 6.34 -1.24 23.48
C ARG A 445 6.17 -0.87 22.01
N GLY A 446 5.79 -1.79 21.14
CA GLY A 446 5.55 -1.52 19.72
C GLY A 446 4.43 -0.50 19.50
N ALA A 447 3.34 -0.59 20.27
CA ALA A 447 2.26 0.39 20.25
C ALA A 447 2.73 1.77 20.72
N GLY A 448 3.54 1.83 21.78
CA GLY A 448 4.15 3.06 22.28
C GLY A 448 5.11 3.70 21.28
N GLU A 449 5.98 2.91 20.66
CA GLU A 449 6.93 3.34 19.62
C GLU A 449 6.18 3.88 18.38
N ALA A 450 5.14 3.19 17.91
CA ALA A 450 4.30 3.64 16.81
C ALA A 450 3.49 4.92 17.14
N SER A 451 3.09 5.09 18.40
CA SER A 451 2.44 6.32 18.83
C SER A 451 3.43 7.50 18.92
N LEU A 452 4.65 7.25 19.42
CA LEU A 452 5.70 8.25 19.50
C LEU A 452 6.18 8.65 18.10
N SER A 453 6.37 7.71 17.18
CA SER A 453 6.79 8.00 15.81
C SER A 453 5.77 8.86 15.07
N ARG A 454 4.48 8.55 15.18
CA ARG A 454 3.40 9.37 14.61
C ARG A 454 3.36 10.78 15.19
N ARG A 455 3.54 10.91 16.51
CA ARG A 455 3.53 12.22 17.17
C ARG A 455 4.77 13.04 16.81
N LEU A 456 5.95 12.43 16.79
CA LEU A 456 7.18 13.07 16.33
C LEU A 456 7.08 13.50 14.86
N ALA A 457 6.51 12.66 13.99
CA ALA A 457 6.29 13.03 12.59
C ALA A 457 5.30 14.20 12.45
N ALA A 458 4.21 14.22 13.24
CA ALA A 458 3.26 15.33 13.24
C ALA A 458 3.89 16.65 13.74
N GLU A 459 4.66 16.60 14.83
CA GLU A 459 5.37 17.78 15.37
C GLU A 459 6.48 18.25 14.40
N LEU A 460 7.23 17.33 13.78
CA LEU A 460 8.20 17.68 12.74
C LEU A 460 7.54 18.32 11.52
N GLY A 461 6.38 17.82 11.10
CA GLY A 461 5.60 18.41 9.99
C GLY A 461 5.12 19.82 10.30
N GLN A 462 4.79 20.13 11.56
CA GLN A 462 4.39 21.47 11.99
C GLN A 462 5.57 22.45 12.03
N VAL A 463 6.75 22.00 12.47
CA VAL A 463 7.94 22.86 12.61
C VAL A 463 8.69 23.04 11.28
N ASN A 464 8.80 21.98 10.48
CA ASN A 464 9.49 22.00 9.19
C ASN A 464 8.87 20.96 8.22
N PRO A 465 7.93 21.38 7.36
CA PRO A 465 7.24 20.47 6.45
C PRO A 465 8.16 19.83 5.39
N GLU A 466 9.30 20.45 5.07
CA GLU A 466 10.29 19.95 4.09
C GLU A 466 11.36 19.05 4.74
N HIS A 467 11.19 18.66 6.00
CA HIS A 467 12.22 17.89 6.71
C HIS A 467 12.44 16.51 6.08
N GLN A 468 13.70 16.16 5.82
CA GLN A 468 14.09 14.92 5.13
C GLN A 468 13.60 13.63 5.84
N LEU A 469 13.45 13.68 7.18
CA LEU A 469 12.88 12.58 7.98
C LEU A 469 11.37 12.33 7.76
N LEU A 470 10.65 13.23 7.08
CA LEU A 470 9.26 13.01 6.68
C LEU A 470 9.16 12.24 5.36
N ARG A 471 10.26 12.13 4.60
CA ARG A 471 10.30 11.37 3.35
C ARG A 471 10.25 9.87 3.63
N LYS A 472 9.27 9.18 3.05
CA LYS A 472 9.00 7.75 3.26
C LYS A 472 10.24 6.88 2.95
N ASP A 473 10.99 7.23 1.91
CA ASP A 473 12.21 6.49 1.51
C ASP A 473 13.31 6.54 2.57
N LEU A 474 13.50 7.70 3.20
CA LEU A 474 14.55 7.91 4.20
C LEU A 474 14.15 7.29 5.54
N GLN A 475 12.85 7.30 5.86
CA GLN A 475 12.29 6.53 6.98
C GLN A 475 12.48 5.02 6.79
N GLN A 476 12.22 4.50 5.58
CA GLN A 476 12.44 3.08 5.27
C GLN A 476 13.91 2.70 5.36
N GLN A 477 14.82 3.54 4.86
CA GLN A 477 16.26 3.31 5.00
C GLN A 477 16.71 3.27 6.46
N LEU A 478 16.27 4.22 7.28
CA LEU A 478 16.59 4.24 8.72
C LEU A 478 16.01 3.05 9.47
N VAL A 479 14.79 2.61 9.12
CA VAL A 479 14.17 1.42 9.69
C VAL A 479 14.96 0.17 9.32
N ILE A 480 15.36 0.02 8.05
CA ILE A 480 16.18 -1.10 7.57
C ILE A 480 17.55 -1.10 8.27
N GLU A 481 18.18 0.06 8.41
CA GLU A 481 19.47 0.20 9.09
C GLU A 481 19.36 -0.17 10.57
N ALA A 482 18.32 0.32 11.26
CA ALA A 482 18.05 -0.02 12.65
C ALA A 482 17.75 -1.52 12.86
N ILE A 483 16.95 -2.12 11.97
CA ILE A 483 16.67 -3.57 11.97
C ILE A 483 17.96 -4.35 11.76
N SER A 484 18.80 -3.92 10.81
CA SER A 484 20.08 -4.58 10.54
C SER A 484 21.03 -4.51 11.75
N ALA A 485 21.16 -3.34 12.40
CA ALA A 485 22.00 -3.16 13.57
C ALA A 485 21.51 -3.97 14.77
N GLN A 486 20.19 -4.07 14.96
CA GLN A 486 19.61 -4.88 16.02
C GLN A 486 19.81 -6.38 15.77
N LEU A 487 19.67 -6.83 14.52
CA LEU A 487 19.94 -8.22 14.14
C LEU A 487 21.43 -8.56 14.28
N GLU A 488 22.33 -7.64 13.92
CA GLU A 488 23.77 -7.82 14.09
C GLU A 488 24.17 -7.95 15.57
N GLN A 489 23.56 -7.16 16.47
CA GLN A 489 23.73 -7.33 17.92
C GLN A 489 23.28 -8.70 18.42
N GLN A 490 22.34 -9.35 17.73
CA GLN A 490 21.85 -10.69 18.04
C GLN A 490 22.61 -11.81 17.30
N GLY A 491 23.63 -11.47 16.50
CA GLY A 491 24.43 -12.42 15.73
C GLY A 491 23.80 -12.84 14.40
N TYR A 492 22.88 -12.03 13.85
CA TYR A 492 22.22 -12.24 12.57
C TYR A 492 22.53 -11.09 11.60
N ARG A 493 22.55 -11.35 10.29
CA ARG A 493 22.75 -10.38 9.23
C ARG A 493 21.48 -10.24 8.41
N TYR A 494 21.02 -9.01 8.22
CA TYR A 494 19.87 -8.67 7.40
C TYR A 494 20.31 -8.25 5.99
N ASP A 495 19.78 -8.90 4.95
CA ASP A 495 19.92 -8.45 3.57
C ASP A 495 18.73 -7.59 3.18
N ALA A 496 18.96 -6.27 3.09
CA ALA A 496 17.94 -5.28 2.76
C ALA A 496 17.30 -5.49 1.36
N LYS A 497 17.99 -6.16 0.42
CA LYS A 497 17.46 -6.39 -0.93
C LYS A 497 16.54 -7.60 -1.04
N THR A 498 16.74 -8.59 -0.17
CA THR A 498 16.02 -9.87 -0.22
C THR A 498 15.13 -10.10 0.99
N GLY A 499 15.23 -9.24 2.02
CA GLY A 499 14.52 -9.40 3.28
C GLY A 499 15.01 -10.59 4.12
N MET A 500 16.08 -11.27 3.70
CA MET A 500 16.56 -12.48 4.36
C MET A 500 17.41 -12.17 5.60
N VAL A 501 17.17 -12.93 6.68
CA VAL A 501 17.98 -12.92 7.90
C VAL A 501 18.86 -14.17 7.91
N SER A 502 20.17 -13.99 7.98
CA SER A 502 21.15 -15.09 7.98
C SER A 502 22.00 -15.08 9.25
N LYS A 503 22.24 -16.23 9.87
CA LYS A 503 23.04 -16.31 11.09
C LYS A 503 24.51 -16.08 10.76
N VAL A 504 25.18 -15.17 11.48
CA VAL A 504 26.61 -14.91 11.29
C VAL A 504 27.37 -16.09 11.92
N ASN A 505 27.83 -17.03 11.10
CA ASN A 505 28.71 -18.10 11.57
C ASN A 505 30.08 -17.51 11.93
N ALA A 506 30.55 -17.83 13.13
CA ALA A 506 31.80 -17.31 13.72
C ALA A 506 33.09 -17.72 12.98
N GLU A 507 33.02 -18.44 11.85
CA GLU A 507 34.18 -18.90 11.10
C GLU A 507 34.69 -17.92 10.02
N ASN A 508 33.99 -16.81 9.75
CA ASN A 508 34.36 -15.86 8.68
C ASN A 508 34.84 -14.47 9.16
N VAL A 509 35.33 -14.33 10.40
CA VAL A 509 35.81 -13.03 10.94
C VAL A 509 37.33 -12.82 10.78
N THR A 510 38.03 -13.65 10.01
CA THR A 510 39.44 -13.36 9.65
C THR A 510 39.72 -13.62 8.17
N ALA A 511 39.57 -12.58 7.36
CA ALA A 511 40.33 -12.35 6.13
C ALA A 511 40.41 -10.85 5.86
#